data_AF-A0A963F0U3-F1
#
_entry.id   AF-A0A963F0U3-F1
#
_cell.length_a   1.000
_cell.length_b   1.000
_cell.length_c   1.000
_cell.angle_alpha   90.00
_cell.angle_beta   90.00
_cell.angle_gamma   90.00
#
_symmetry.space_group_name_H-M   'P 1'
#
loop_
_entity.id
_entity.type
_entity.pdbx_description
1 polymer ?
#
loop_
_entity_poly.entity_id
_entity_poly.type
_entity_poly.pdbx_seq_one_letter_code
_entity_poly.pdbx_strand_id
1 'polypeptide(L)'
;MINSVRRALLPALSLLCAAAVADDLTDAAQGLCDSVRTCALEQIASEDLTPEVREMMEPMLDNMCVTMRTKIQEVPPSHPLYRPAVACLRSLESLTCEQMQNPDRASTPECEEYEKLAREQGVDLAN
;
A
#
# COMPACT_ATOMS: atom_id res chain seq x y z
N MET A 1 54.71 -33.95 -19.77
CA MET A 1 53.38 -33.81 -19.12
C MET A 1 53.17 -32.33 -18.87
N ILE A 2 52.19 -31.73 -19.54
CA ILE A 2 51.92 -30.29 -19.61
C ILE A 2 50.95 -29.96 -18.46
N ASN A 3 51.38 -29.19 -17.46
CA ASN A 3 50.50 -28.72 -16.39
C ASN A 3 49.94 -27.34 -16.80
N SER A 4 48.84 -27.40 -17.54
CA SER A 4 48.04 -26.25 -17.92
C SER A 4 47.18 -25.78 -16.75
N VAL A 5 46.75 -24.50 -16.83
CA VAL A 5 45.53 -23.93 -16.21
C VAL A 5 45.70 -23.43 -14.77
N ARG A 6 45.38 -22.19 -14.39
CA ARG A 6 44.93 -20.96 -15.07
C ARG A 6 45.14 -19.82 -14.06
N ARG A 7 45.46 -18.62 -14.58
CA ARG A 7 45.35 -17.33 -13.89
C ARG A 7 44.07 -17.26 -13.05
N ALA A 8 44.22 -17.20 -11.73
CA ALA A 8 43.15 -16.80 -10.82
C ALA A 8 43.01 -15.27 -10.86
N LEU A 9 42.38 -14.76 -11.91
CA LEU A 9 41.77 -13.43 -11.88
C LEU A 9 40.47 -13.57 -11.10
N LEU A 10 40.47 -13.23 -9.81
CA LEU A 10 39.22 -13.03 -9.07
C LEU A 10 38.54 -11.77 -9.63
N PRO A 11 37.35 -11.86 -10.25
CA PRO A 11 36.55 -10.66 -10.43
C PRO A 11 35.94 -10.33 -9.06
N ALA A 12 36.23 -9.13 -8.56
CA ALA A 12 35.48 -8.54 -7.47
C ALA A 12 34.01 -8.40 -7.93
N LEU A 13 33.18 -9.34 -7.48
CA LEU A 13 31.74 -9.31 -7.67
C LEU A 13 31.21 -8.18 -6.78
N SER A 14 31.19 -6.96 -7.32
CA SER A 14 30.52 -5.81 -6.71
C SER A 14 29.04 -6.14 -6.61
N LEU A 15 28.65 -6.71 -5.47
CA LEU A 15 27.27 -6.96 -5.07
C LEU A 15 26.62 -5.59 -4.89
N LEU A 16 26.10 -5.03 -5.98
CA LEU A 16 25.23 -3.87 -5.94
C LEU A 16 23.91 -4.37 -5.32
N CYS A 17 23.80 -4.26 -3.99
CA CYS A 17 22.52 -4.39 -3.30
C CYS A 17 21.63 -3.27 -3.82
N ALA A 18 20.85 -3.55 -4.85
CA ALA A 18 19.64 -2.80 -5.14
C ALA A 18 18.67 -3.09 -3.98
N ALA A 19 18.78 -2.31 -2.90
CA ALA A 19 17.71 -2.21 -1.95
C ALA A 19 16.52 -1.64 -2.74
N ALA A 20 15.53 -2.49 -3.01
CA ALA A 20 14.24 -2.03 -3.47
C ALA A 20 13.68 -1.15 -2.35
N VAL A 21 13.85 0.17 -2.46
CA VAL A 21 13.15 1.10 -1.58
C VAL A 21 11.69 1.04 -2.04
N ALA A 22 10.85 0.39 -1.25
CA ALA A 22 9.42 0.60 -1.40
C ALA A 22 9.18 2.10 -1.17
N ASP A 23 8.49 2.75 -2.09
CA ASP A 23 8.17 4.16 -1.91
C ASP A 23 7.12 4.31 -0.80
N ASP A 24 7.23 5.38 0.00
CA ASP A 24 6.39 5.60 1.19
C ASP A 24 4.88 5.59 0.89
N LEU A 25 4.50 5.94 -0.36
CA LEU A 25 3.12 5.97 -0.82
C LEU A 25 2.59 4.56 -1.10
N THR A 26 3.36 3.73 -1.79
CA THR A 26 3.02 2.30 -1.95
C THR A 26 2.95 1.59 -0.61
N ASP A 27 3.85 1.88 0.33
CA ASP A 27 3.84 1.32 1.68
C ASP A 27 2.59 1.70 2.46
N ALA A 28 2.26 3.00 2.52
CA ALA A 28 1.04 3.48 3.19
C ALA A 28 -0.25 2.94 2.54
N ALA A 29 -0.25 2.75 1.22
CA ALA A 29 -1.39 2.15 0.54
C ALA A 29 -1.58 0.67 0.86
N GLN A 30 -0.46 -0.06 0.98
CA GLN A 30 -0.47 -1.45 1.39
C GLN A 30 -0.99 -1.58 2.83
N GLY A 31 -0.48 -0.75 3.76
CA GLY A 31 -0.94 -0.72 5.14
C GLY A 31 -2.43 -0.41 5.27
N LEU A 32 -2.93 0.58 4.53
CA LEU A 32 -4.36 0.87 4.50
C LEU A 32 -5.17 -0.30 3.94
N CYS A 33 -4.72 -0.95 2.87
CA CYS A 33 -5.47 -2.07 2.32
C CYS A 33 -5.51 -3.27 3.26
N ASP A 34 -4.41 -3.58 3.93
CA ASP A 34 -4.34 -4.65 4.92
C ASP A 34 -5.30 -4.38 6.10
N SER A 35 -5.42 -3.10 6.49
CA SER A 35 -6.38 -2.65 7.50
C SER A 35 -7.82 -2.87 7.03
N VAL A 36 -8.17 -2.44 5.81
CA VAL A 36 -9.51 -2.64 5.22
C VAL A 36 -9.85 -4.13 5.10
N ARG A 37 -8.91 -4.95 4.64
CA ARG A 37 -9.05 -6.42 4.55
C ARG A 37 -9.34 -7.02 5.92
N THR A 38 -8.57 -6.65 6.92
CA THR A 38 -8.75 -7.13 8.30
C THR A 38 -10.13 -6.74 8.82
N CYS A 39 -10.53 -5.48 8.64
CA CYS A 39 -11.84 -5.00 9.05
C CYS A 39 -13.00 -5.71 8.34
N ALA A 40 -12.86 -6.02 7.05
CA ALA A 40 -13.84 -6.80 6.31
C ALA A 40 -13.96 -8.23 6.88
N LEU A 41 -12.82 -8.89 7.16
CA LEU A 41 -12.81 -10.23 7.76
C LEU A 41 -13.40 -10.25 9.18
N GLU A 42 -13.17 -9.22 9.98
CA GLU A 42 -13.81 -9.07 11.30
C GLU A 42 -15.33 -8.92 11.19
N GLN A 43 -15.82 -8.14 10.23
CA GLN A 43 -17.25 -8.00 9.95
C GLN A 43 -17.85 -9.35 9.54
N ILE A 44 -17.23 -10.06 8.60
CA ILE A 44 -17.64 -11.40 8.14
C ILE A 44 -17.67 -12.39 9.30
N ALA A 45 -16.67 -12.35 10.19
CA ALA A 45 -16.63 -13.20 11.38
C ALA A 45 -17.76 -12.90 12.37
N SER A 46 -18.23 -11.65 12.42
CA SER A 46 -19.37 -11.25 13.26
C SER A 46 -20.73 -11.69 12.70
N GLU A 47 -20.82 -12.01 11.41
CA GLU A 47 -22.06 -12.44 10.73
C GLU A 47 -22.30 -13.97 10.74
N ASP A 48 -21.59 -14.72 11.59
CA ASP A 48 -21.76 -16.18 11.77
C ASP A 48 -21.56 -17.00 10.46
N LEU A 49 -20.69 -16.50 9.59
CA LEU A 49 -20.34 -17.16 8.32
C LEU A 49 -19.45 -18.40 8.57
N THR A 50 -19.64 -19.44 7.74
CA THR A 50 -18.85 -20.66 7.86
C THR A 50 -17.37 -20.40 7.52
N PRO A 51 -16.42 -21.15 8.10
CA PRO A 51 -14.98 -21.01 7.78
C PRO A 51 -14.67 -21.10 6.28
N GLU A 52 -15.46 -21.88 5.54
CA GLU A 52 -15.33 -22.08 4.09
C GLU A 52 -15.64 -20.79 3.30
N VAL A 53 -16.58 -19.96 3.76
CA VAL A 53 -16.86 -18.66 3.16
C VAL A 53 -15.71 -17.68 3.43
N ARG A 54 -15.11 -17.72 4.61
CA ARG A 54 -13.93 -16.89 4.95
C ARG A 54 -12.76 -17.20 4.03
N GLU A 55 -12.44 -18.48 3.86
CA GLU A 55 -11.34 -18.93 2.97
C GLU A 55 -11.57 -18.53 1.51
N MET A 56 -12.82 -18.47 1.05
CA MET A 56 -13.15 -17.97 -0.29
C MET A 56 -12.99 -16.44 -0.42
N MET A 57 -13.18 -15.67 0.65
CA MET A 57 -13.14 -14.21 0.60
C MET A 57 -11.73 -13.62 0.72
N GLU A 58 -10.82 -14.29 1.45
CA GLU A 58 -9.42 -13.88 1.56
C GLU A 58 -8.74 -13.55 0.22
N PRO A 59 -8.73 -14.46 -0.79
CA PRO A 59 -8.10 -14.18 -2.07
C PRO A 59 -8.82 -13.09 -2.88
N MET A 60 -10.11 -12.85 -2.64
CA MET A 60 -10.84 -11.75 -3.27
C MET A 60 -10.39 -10.40 -2.70
N LEU A 61 -10.26 -10.30 -1.37
CA LEU A 61 -9.73 -9.11 -0.69
C LEU A 61 -8.26 -8.85 -1.06
N ASP A 62 -7.45 -9.91 -1.19
CA ASP A 62 -6.06 -9.77 -1.66
C ASP A 62 -5.97 -9.18 -3.07
N ASN A 63 -6.84 -9.64 -3.98
CA ASN A 63 -6.90 -9.08 -5.33
C ASN A 63 -7.38 -7.62 -5.35
N MET A 64 -8.27 -7.24 -4.43
CA MET A 64 -8.64 -5.83 -4.25
C MET A 64 -7.44 -4.99 -3.81
N CYS A 65 -6.62 -5.48 -2.88
CA CYS A 65 -5.39 -4.79 -2.47
C CYS A 65 -4.38 -4.65 -3.60
N VAL A 66 -4.19 -5.72 -4.39
CA VAL A 66 -3.35 -5.64 -5.60
C VAL A 66 -3.89 -4.57 -6.56
N THR A 67 -5.20 -4.52 -6.77
CA THR A 67 -5.83 -3.53 -7.67
C THR A 67 -5.71 -2.10 -7.13
N MET A 68 -5.86 -1.89 -5.83
CA MET A 68 -5.67 -0.59 -5.20
C MET A 68 -4.23 -0.10 -5.39
N ARG A 69 -3.26 -0.98 -5.16
CA ARG A 69 -1.83 -0.68 -5.34
C ARG A 69 -1.47 -0.35 -6.79
N THR A 70 -2.04 -1.05 -7.78
CA THR A 70 -1.75 -0.74 -9.19
C THR A 70 -2.38 0.57 -9.67
N LYS A 71 -3.44 1.04 -9.00
CA LYS A 71 -4.08 2.32 -9.31
C LYS A 71 -3.37 3.53 -8.72
N ILE A 72 -2.53 3.33 -7.71
CA ILE A 72 -1.60 4.35 -7.25
C ILE A 72 -0.54 4.47 -8.33
N GLN A 73 -0.83 5.32 -9.31
CA GLN A 73 0.16 5.73 -10.29
C GLN A 73 1.36 6.31 -9.56
N GLU A 74 2.53 6.19 -10.17
CA GLU A 74 3.82 6.69 -9.70
C GLU A 74 3.76 8.21 -9.49
N VAL A 75 3.09 8.67 -8.42
CA VAL A 75 3.16 10.05 -7.96
C VAL A 75 4.62 10.25 -7.59
N PRO A 76 5.37 11.09 -8.32
CA PRO A 76 6.78 11.25 -8.03
C PRO A 76 6.95 11.72 -6.57
N PRO A 77 7.96 11.26 -5.83
CA PRO A 77 8.22 11.77 -4.48
C PRO A 77 8.43 13.29 -4.41
N SER A 78 8.76 13.92 -5.53
CA SER A 78 8.88 15.37 -5.69
C SER A 78 7.54 16.10 -5.91
N HIS A 79 6.46 15.38 -6.18
CA HIS A 79 5.15 15.97 -6.39
C HIS A 79 4.64 16.61 -5.08
N PRO A 80 4.10 17.84 -5.10
CA PRO A 80 3.64 18.52 -3.89
C PRO A 80 2.59 17.75 -3.08
N LEU A 81 1.79 16.91 -3.77
CA LEU A 81 0.78 16.06 -3.15
C LEU A 81 1.31 14.73 -2.59
N TYR A 82 2.57 14.36 -2.84
CA TYR A 82 3.09 13.06 -2.41
C TYR A 82 3.04 12.88 -0.89
N ARG A 83 3.62 13.82 -0.14
CA ARG A 83 3.64 13.78 1.32
C ARG A 83 2.24 13.89 1.94
N PRO A 84 1.36 14.79 1.51
CA PRO A 84 -0.04 14.82 1.95
C PRO A 84 -0.79 13.51 1.71
N ALA A 85 -0.62 12.88 0.54
CA ALA A 85 -1.25 11.60 0.25
C ALA A 85 -0.77 10.48 1.18
N VAL A 86 0.55 10.40 1.43
CA VAL A 86 1.13 9.45 2.42
C VAL A 86 0.53 9.69 3.81
N ALA A 87 0.41 10.95 4.24
CA ALA A 87 -0.13 11.29 5.56
C ALA A 87 -1.60 10.87 5.69
N CYS A 88 -2.42 11.13 4.67
CA CYS A 88 -3.82 10.70 4.62
C CYS A 88 -3.95 9.17 4.74
N LEU A 89 -3.21 8.41 3.92
CA LEU A 89 -3.28 6.94 3.97
C LEU A 89 -2.89 6.39 5.34
N ARG A 90 -1.81 6.92 5.94
CA ARG A 90 -1.36 6.50 7.28
C ARG A 90 -2.32 6.90 8.39
N SER A 91 -3.01 8.02 8.28
CA SER A 91 -3.99 8.38 9.31
C SER A 91 -5.26 7.55 9.20
N LEU A 92 -5.64 7.10 7.99
CA LEU A 92 -6.71 6.12 7.82
C LEU A 92 -6.37 4.77 8.46
N GLU A 93 -5.11 4.30 8.37
CA GLU A 93 -4.65 3.09 9.08
C GLU A 93 -4.81 3.19 10.61
N SER A 94 -4.83 4.40 11.18
CA SER A 94 -4.99 4.60 12.62
C SER A 94 -6.45 4.49 13.11
N LEU A 95 -7.41 4.41 12.20
CA LEU A 95 -8.82 4.28 12.52
C LEU A 95 -9.17 2.86 12.99
N THR A 96 -10.17 2.75 13.86
CA THR A 96 -10.75 1.45 14.20
C THR A 96 -11.60 0.91 13.05
N CYS A 97 -11.84 -0.40 13.01
CA CYS A 97 -12.71 -1.00 11.99
C CYS A 97 -14.13 -0.44 12.00
N GLU A 98 -14.68 -0.07 13.17
CA GLU A 98 -15.96 0.62 13.25
C GLU A 98 -15.93 1.99 12.55
N GLN A 99 -14.83 2.72 12.66
CA GLN A 99 -14.65 4.01 12.02
C GLN A 99 -14.44 3.87 10.50
N MET A 100 -13.62 2.90 10.05
CA MET A 100 -13.38 2.66 8.62
C MET A 100 -14.62 2.17 7.88
N GLN A 101 -15.45 1.34 8.51
CA GLN A 101 -16.66 0.79 7.89
C GLN A 101 -17.80 1.81 7.82
N ASN A 102 -17.65 2.99 8.45
CA ASN A 102 -18.64 4.05 8.42
C ASN A 102 -18.23 5.11 7.38
N PRO A 103 -18.93 5.20 6.23
CA PRO A 103 -18.56 6.10 5.14
C PRO A 103 -18.61 7.59 5.54
N ASP A 104 -19.38 7.94 6.58
CA ASP A 104 -19.45 9.31 7.09
C ASP A 104 -18.35 9.65 8.10
N ARG A 105 -17.52 8.66 8.52
CA ARG A 105 -16.49 8.81 9.56
C ARG A 105 -15.07 8.46 9.09
N ALA A 106 -14.90 8.07 7.84
CA ALA A 106 -13.60 7.77 7.24
C ALA A 106 -12.87 9.03 6.74
N SER A 107 -13.09 10.19 7.36
CA SER A 107 -12.39 11.43 7.04
C SER A 107 -11.53 11.85 8.22
N THR A 108 -10.22 11.94 7.98
CA THR A 108 -9.21 12.37 8.95
C THR A 108 -8.73 13.77 8.58
N PRO A 109 -8.19 14.54 9.55
CA PRO A 109 -7.64 15.86 9.25
C PRO A 109 -6.57 15.86 8.16
N GLU A 110 -5.76 14.79 8.05
CA GLU A 110 -4.74 14.64 7.01
C GLU A 110 -5.35 14.42 5.63
N CYS A 111 -6.46 13.67 5.54
CA CYS A 111 -7.19 13.49 4.29
C CYS A 111 -7.92 14.76 3.86
N GLU A 112 -8.51 15.51 4.80
CA GLU A 112 -9.11 16.82 4.51
C GLU A 112 -8.08 17.81 3.93
N GLU A 113 -6.87 17.84 4.50
CA GLU A 113 -5.79 18.70 3.99
C GLU A 113 -5.27 18.21 2.63
N TYR A 114 -5.12 16.88 2.44
CA TYR A 114 -4.75 16.33 1.14
C TYR A 114 -5.76 16.72 0.05
N GLU A 115 -7.05 16.56 0.31
CA GLU A 115 -8.10 16.96 -0.62
C GLU A 115 -8.10 18.45 -0.93
N LYS A 116 -7.90 19.30 0.08
CA LYS A 116 -7.78 20.74 -0.10
C LYS A 116 -6.62 21.07 -1.05
N LEU A 117 -5.44 20.51 -0.79
CA LEU A 117 -4.25 20.73 -1.62
C LEU A 117 -4.43 20.17 -3.04
N ALA A 118 -5.13 19.05 -3.20
CA ALA A 118 -5.45 18.48 -4.50
C ALA A 118 -6.35 19.41 -5.32
N ARG A 119 -7.42 19.94 -4.71
CA ARG A 119 -8.32 20.92 -5.34
C ARG A 119 -7.59 22.20 -5.76
N GLU A 120 -6.69 22.71 -4.92
CA GLU A 120 -5.86 23.88 -5.25
C GLU A 120 -4.94 23.64 -6.46
N GLN A 121 -4.56 22.38 -6.70
CA GLN A 121 -3.75 21.96 -7.85
C GLN A 121 -4.60 21.53 -9.07
N GLY A 122 -5.93 21.67 -8.99
CA GLY A 122 -6.85 21.28 -10.06
C GLY A 122 -7.03 19.77 -10.22
N VAL A 123 -6.67 18.98 -9.21
CA VAL A 123 -6.90 17.53 -9.15
C VAL A 123 -8.22 17.28 -8.42
N ASP A 124 -9.16 16.63 -9.11
CA ASP A 124 -10.41 16.17 -8.51
C ASP A 124 -10.24 14.71 -8.04
N LEU A 125 -10.32 14.49 -6.71
CA LEU A 125 -10.20 13.17 -6.10
C LEU A 125 -11.54 12.42 -6.01
N ALA A 126 -12.65 13.04 -6.43
CA ALA A 126 -14.00 12.48 -6.33
C ALA A 126 -14.49 11.73 -7.58
N ASN A 127 -13.62 11.49 -8.58
CA ASN A 127 -13.93 10.78 -9.82
C ASN A 127 -13.08 9.52 -10.04
#